data_AF-N9QJF6-F1
#
_entry.id   AF-N9QJF6-F1
#
_cell.length_a   1.000
_cell.length_b   1.000
_cell.length_c   1.000
_cell.angle_alpha   90.00
_cell.angle_beta   90.00
_cell.angle_gamma   90.00
#
_symmetry.space_group_name_H-M   'P 1'
#
loop_
_entity.id
_entity.type
_entity.pdbx_description
1 polymer ?
#
loop_
_entity_poly.entity_id
_entity_poly.type
_entity_poly.pdbx_seq_one_letter_code
_entity_poly.pdbx_strand_id
1 'polypeptide(L)' 'MTYKLDFLEEALAEWNKLNPSIKQPLKKKLIKVLENPRIPKNKLSGHPNRYKIKLHSIGYRLVYEVIHK' A
#
# COMPACT_ATOMS: atom_id res chain seq x y z
N MET A 1 -15.25 5.20 3.94
CA MET A 1 -14.25 4.23 3.45
C MET A 1 -14.97 3.24 2.53
N THR A 2 -14.55 3.15 1.27
CA THR A 2 -15.16 2.29 0.24
C THR A 2 -14.50 0.92 0.16
N TYR A 3 -13.24 0.81 0.58
CA TYR A 3 -12.47 -0.44 0.58
C TYR A 3 -12.06 -0.84 2.00
N LYS A 4 -11.94 -2.15 2.23
CA LYS A 4 -11.34 -2.71 3.45
C LYS A 4 -9.88 -3.03 3.20
N LEU A 5 -9.04 -2.80 4.21
CA LEU A 5 -7.63 -3.18 4.18
C LEU A 5 -7.50 -4.60 4.71
N ASP A 6 -6.73 -5.41 3.99
CA ASP A 6 -6.32 -6.73 4.44
C ASP A 6 -4.84 -6.94 4.13
N PHE A 7 -4.18 -7.82 4.88
CA PHE A 7 -2.78 -8.18 4.70
C PHE A 7 -2.64 -9.67 4.43
N LEU A 8 -1.80 -10.02 3.46
CA LEU A 8 -1.24 -11.36 3.39
C LEU A 8 -0.37 -11.60 4.64
N GLU A 9 -0.29 -12.83 5.10
CA GLU A 9 0.45 -13.18 6.31
C GLU A 9 1.93 -12.73 6.24
N GLU A 10 2.58 -12.99 5.09
CA GLU A 10 3.95 -12.54 4.81
C GLU A 10 4.08 -11.01 4.84
N ALA A 11 3.13 -10.31 4.23
CA ALA A 11 3.11 -8.85 4.18
C ALA A 11 2.85 -8.24 5.57
N LEU A 12 2.05 -8.89 6.42
CA LEU A 12 1.83 -8.48 7.80
C LEU A 12 3.10 -8.68 8.63
N ALA A 13 3.82 -9.79 8.43
CA ALA A 13 5.09 -10.05 9.08
C ALA A 13 6.16 -9.00 8.69
N GLU A 14 6.28 -8.67 7.40
CA GLU A 14 7.13 -7.58 6.92
C GLU A 14 6.71 -6.23 7.50
N TRP A 15 5.41 -5.93 7.46
CA TRP A 15 4.87 -4.71 8.03
C TRP A 15 5.25 -4.59 9.50
N ASN A 16 5.12 -5.65 10.30
CA ASN A 16 5.41 -5.65 11.71
C ASN A 16 6.89 -5.39 12.03
N LYS A 17 7.82 -5.78 11.15
CA LYS A 17 9.26 -5.50 11.27
C LYS A 17 9.63 -4.04 10.99
N LEU A 18 8.75 -3.25 10.37
CA LEU A 18 9.03 -1.86 10.06
C LEU A 18 9.08 -0.98 11.33
N ASN A 19 10.07 -0.09 11.37
CA ASN A 19 10.17 0.93 12.40
C ASN A 19 8.98 1.92 12.36
N PRO A 20 8.60 2.53 13.49
CA PRO A 20 7.50 3.51 13.54
C PRO A 20 7.65 4.67 12.56
N SER A 21 8.88 5.14 12.33
CA SER A 21 9.22 6.20 11.37
C SER A 21 8.86 5.85 9.92
N ILE A 22 8.73 4.55 9.59
CA ILE A 22 8.32 4.06 8.27
C ILE A 22 6.82 3.70 8.28
N LYS A 23 6.34 3.02 9.34
CA LYS A 23 4.93 2.62 9.48
C LYS A 23 3.99 3.81 9.46
N GLN A 24 4.28 4.87 10.21
CA GLN A 24 3.38 6.02 10.34
C GLN A 24 3.11 6.74 9.00
N PRO A 25 4.12 7.12 8.20
CA PRO A 25 3.87 7.73 6.90
C PRO A 25 3.20 6.77 5.92
N LEU A 26 3.54 5.46 5.94
CA LEU A 26 2.82 4.46 5.13
C LEU A 26 1.35 4.36 5.52
N LYS A 27 1.04 4.29 6.82
CA LYS A 27 -0.33 4.21 7.35
C LYS A 27 -1.16 5.41 6.91
N LYS A 28 -0.61 6.63 7.00
CA LYS A 28 -1.28 7.85 6.51
C LYS A 28 -1.61 7.77 5.01
N LYS A 29 -0.71 7.22 4.20
CA LYS A 29 -0.95 7.04 2.75
C LYS A 29 -1.94 5.92 2.47
N LEU A 30 -1.87 4.80 3.19
CA LEU A 30 -2.81 3.68 3.10
C LEU A 30 -4.25 4.12 3.38
N ILE A 31 -4.48 4.90 4.43
CA ILE A 31 -5.82 5.42 4.76
C ILE A 31 -6.41 6.22 3.61
N LYS A 32 -5.61 7.10 2.98
CA LYS A 32 -6.04 7.87 1.80
C LYS A 32 -6.31 6.98 0.59
N VAL A 33 -5.51 5.94 0.40
CA VAL A 33 -5.68 4.95 -0.68
C VAL A 33 -7.00 4.17 -0.52
N LEU A 34 -7.49 3.94 0.70
CA LEU A 34 -8.77 3.25 0.91
C LEU A 34 -10.00 4.03 0.41
N GLU A 35 -9.88 5.33 0.17
CA GLU A 35 -10.94 6.16 -0.43
C GLU A 35 -10.96 6.02 -1.95
N ASN A 36 -9.77 6.04 -2.58
CA ASN A 36 -9.59 5.85 -4.01
C ASN A 36 -8.33 5.02 -4.31
N PRO A 37 -8.45 3.67 -4.39
CA PRO A 37 -7.28 2.80 -4.48
C PRO A 37 -6.76 2.64 -5.92
N ARG A 38 -7.51 3.04 -6.94
CA ARG A 38 -7.09 2.90 -8.34
C ARG A 38 -6.44 4.20 -8.82
N ILE A 39 -5.17 4.38 -8.50
CA ILE A 39 -4.40 5.58 -8.87
C ILE A 39 -3.50 5.26 -10.09
N PRO A 40 -3.84 5.70 -11.33
CA PRO A 40 -3.15 5.28 -12.55
C PRO A 40 -1.63 5.50 -12.53
N LYS A 41 -1.17 6.64 -11.98
CA LYS A 41 0.26 6.98 -11.84
C LYS A 41 1.04 5.99 -10.98
N ASN A 42 0.36 5.29 -10.08
CA ASN A 42 0.97 4.34 -9.15
C ASN A 42 0.85 2.89 -9.61
N LYS A 43 0.18 2.61 -10.74
CA LYS A 43 -0.03 1.27 -11.27
C LYS A 43 1.31 0.58 -11.58
N LEU A 44 1.40 -0.70 -11.24
CA LEU A 44 2.54 -1.52 -11.65
C LEU A 44 2.35 -1.97 -13.10
N SER A 45 3.42 -1.83 -13.90
CA SER A 45 3.44 -2.34 -15.27
C SER A 45 3.23 -3.85 -15.26
N GLY A 46 2.48 -4.37 -16.23
CA GLY A 46 2.18 -5.81 -16.34
C GLY A 46 1.18 -6.36 -15.32
N HIS A 47 0.65 -5.53 -14.41
CA HIS A 47 -0.34 -5.98 -13.41
C HIS A 47 -1.64 -5.17 -13.51
N PRO A 48 -2.82 -5.81 -13.64
CA PRO A 48 -4.08 -5.10 -13.84
C PRO A 48 -4.53 -4.31 -12.60
N ASN A 49 -4.32 -4.87 -11.40
CA ASN A 49 -4.88 -4.37 -10.15
C ASN A 49 -3.85 -4.04 -9.06
N ARG A 50 -2.55 -3.99 -9.39
CA ARG A 50 -1.52 -3.69 -8.40
C ARG A 50 -0.97 -2.29 -8.55
N TYR A 51 -0.75 -1.66 -7.41
CA TYR A 51 -0.33 -0.26 -7.30
C TYR A 51 0.75 -0.14 -6.23
N LYS A 52 1.56 0.93 -6.31
CA LYS A 52 2.65 1.16 -5.34
C LYS A 52 2.53 2.52 -4.63
N ILE A 53 2.79 2.51 -3.33
CA ILE A 53 3.02 3.71 -2.51
C ILE A 53 4.53 3.89 -2.39
N LYS A 54 5.03 5.10 -2.67
CA LYS A 54 6.45 5.44 -2.55
C LYS A 54 6.69 6.37 -1.35
N LEU A 55 7.73 6.06 -0.58
CA LEU A 55 8.35 6.95 0.41
C LEU A 55 9.77 7.28 -0.05
N HIS A 56 9.88 8.29 -0.91
CA HIS A 56 11.15 8.65 -1.57
C HIS A 56 12.27 8.98 -0.58
N SER A 57 11.98 9.69 0.51
CA SER A 57 12.97 10.12 1.49
C SER A 57 13.60 8.98 2.29
N ILE A 58 12.93 7.83 2.38
CA ILE A 58 13.37 6.70 3.22
C ILE A 58 13.70 5.46 2.36
N GLY A 59 13.46 5.52 1.05
CA GLY A 59 13.77 4.41 0.13
C GLY A 59 12.77 3.24 0.15
N TYR A 60 11.59 3.40 0.77
CA TYR A 60 10.60 2.32 0.88
C TYR A 60 9.51 2.40 -0.19
N ARG A 61 9.01 1.22 -0.56
CA ARG A 61 7.83 1.05 -1.42
C ARG A 61 6.89 0.02 -0.78
N LEU A 62 5.60 0.32 -0.75
CA LEU A 62 4.55 -0.63 -0.38
C LEU A 62 3.72 -0.93 -1.63
N VAL A 63 3.51 -2.20 -1.93
CA VAL A 63 2.64 -2.62 -3.02
C VAL A 63 1.31 -3.07 -2.42
N TYR A 64 0.21 -2.71 -3.07
CA TYR A 64 -1.12 -3.19 -2.72
C TYR A 64 -1.87 -3.64 -3.97
N GLU A 65 -2.81 -4.55 -3.77
CA GLU A 65 -3.69 -5.09 -4.80
C GLU A 65 -5.13 -4.68 -4.54
N VAL A 66 -5.84 -4.29 -5.59
CA VAL A 66 -7.26 -3.90 -5.52
C VAL A 66 -8.11 -5.07 -5.97
N ILE A 67 -8.70 -5.78 -5.02
CA ILE A 67 -9.61 -6.90 -5.27
C ILE A 67 -11.04 -6.34 -5.36
N HIS A 68 -11.73 -6.56 -6.48
CA HIS A 68 -13.19 -6.43 -6.55
C HIS A 68 -13.78 -7.83 -6.49
N LYS A 69 -14.79 -8.01 -5.63
CA LYS A 69 -15.69 -9.16 -5.72
C LYS A 69 -16.74 -8.88 -6.79
#